data_AF-A0A932DVA6-F1
#
_entry.id   AF-A0A932DVA6-F1
#
_cell.length_a   1.000
_cell.length_b   1.000
_cell.length_c   1.000
_cell.angle_alpha   90.00
_cell.angle_beta   90.00
_cell.angle_gamma   90.00
#
_symmetry.space_group_name_H-M   'P 1'
#
loop_
_entity.id
_entity.type
_entity.pdbx_description
1 polymer ?
#
loop_
_entity_poly.entity_id
_entity_poly.type
_entity_poly.pdbx_seq_one_letter_code
_entity_poly.pdbx_strand_id
1 'polypeptide(L)'
;MSTFSYPALVANPRGNTPAVEVKLLVDTGAMFTCLPRPQLEALGLTPTWRVPVTLADGRHDEWPATEILLTIDGRTLHTTCLFAPPGSLALLGAVSLEQFALAVDPLARTLVPARVPMA
;
A
#
# COMPACT_ATOMS: atom_id res chain seq x y z
N MET A 1 -11.11 16.52 1.04
CA MET A 1 -10.23 15.68 1.88
C MET A 1 -8.83 16.21 1.75
N SER A 2 -8.15 16.53 2.85
CA SER A 2 -6.69 16.73 2.83
C SER A 2 -6.05 15.37 2.59
N THR A 3 -5.30 15.24 1.50
CA THR A 3 -4.41 14.10 1.31
C THR A 3 -3.09 14.38 2.03
N PHE A 4 -2.51 13.36 2.64
CA PHE A 4 -1.17 13.43 3.23
C PHE A 4 -0.42 12.14 2.93
N SER A 5 0.90 12.21 2.96
CA SER A 5 1.75 11.04 2.83
C SER A 5 2.21 10.53 4.19
N TYR A 6 2.26 9.21 4.34
CA TYR A 6 2.77 8.54 5.53
C TYR A 6 4.02 7.72 5.16
N PRO A 7 5.13 7.83 5.93
CA PRO A 7 6.30 7.02 5.69
C PRO A 7 6.05 5.56 6.08
N ALA A 8 6.48 4.63 5.24
CA ALA A 8 6.46 3.21 5.53
C ALA A 8 7.71 2.56 4.95
N LEU A 9 8.15 1.44 5.52
CA LEU A 9 9.18 0.61 4.89
C LEU A 9 8.50 -0.50 4.08
N VAL A 10 9.01 -0.76 2.89
CA VAL A 10 8.55 -1.85 2.02
C VAL A 10 9.71 -2.80 1.79
N ALA A 11 9.47 -4.09 1.98
CA ALA A 11 10.46 -5.14 1.75
C ALA A 11 9.86 -6.36 1.05
N ASN A 12 10.74 -7.13 0.42
CA ASN A 12 10.40 -8.40 -0.19
C ASN A 12 10.34 -9.50 0.88
N PRO A 13 9.20 -10.18 1.08
CA PRO A 13 9.05 -11.20 2.14
C PRO A 13 9.97 -12.41 1.95
N ARG A 14 10.50 -12.62 0.74
CA ARG A 14 11.37 -13.75 0.39
C ARG A 14 12.77 -13.32 -0.05
N GLY A 15 13.03 -12.02 -0.02
CA GLY A 15 14.28 -11.44 -0.51
C GLY A 15 15.23 -11.07 0.63
N ASN A 16 16.51 -10.91 0.29
CA ASN A 16 17.53 -10.40 1.19
C ASN A 16 17.83 -8.90 0.95
N THR A 17 17.05 -8.25 0.09
CA THR A 17 17.16 -6.81 -0.16
C THR A 17 16.71 -6.04 1.08
N PRO A 18 17.47 -5.01 1.51
CA PRO A 18 17.03 -4.14 2.59
C PRO A 18 15.65 -3.53 2.31
N ALA A 19 14.88 -3.29 3.38
CA ALA A 19 13.64 -2.54 3.26
C ALA A 19 13.92 -1.12 2.75
N VAL A 20 13.04 -0.59 1.91
CA VAL A 20 13.14 0.77 1.36
C VAL A 20 12.04 1.62 1.98
N GLU A 21 12.40 2.82 2.44
CA GLU A 21 11.42 3.80 2.88
C GLU A 21 10.68 4.40 1.68
N VAL A 22 9.35 4.36 1.73
CA VAL A 22 8.46 4.90 0.72
C VAL A 22 7.47 5.84 1.40
N LYS A 23 7.26 7.02 0.81
CA LYS A 23 6.18 7.93 1.21
C LYS A 23 4.92 7.54 0.46
N LEU A 24 3.97 6.94 1.17
CA LEU A 24 2.71 6.50 0.61
C LEU A 24 1.64 7.57 0.80
N LEU A 25 0.96 7.98 -0.28
CA LEU A 25 -0.23 8.82 -0.17
C LEU A 25 -1.34 8.01 0.49
N VAL A 26 -1.89 8.48 1.60
CA VAL A 26 -3.00 7.82 2.27
C VAL A 26 -4.27 8.02 1.46
N ASP A 27 -4.84 6.92 0.96
CA ASP A 27 -6.03 6.94 0.11
C ASP A 27 -7.00 5.82 0.52
N THR A 28 -8.02 6.17 1.30
CA THR A 28 -9.07 5.24 1.71
C THR A 28 -10.02 4.86 0.56
N GLY A 29 -9.96 5.56 -0.58
CA GLY A 29 -10.67 5.20 -1.81
C GLY A 29 -9.95 4.09 -2.60
N ALA A 30 -8.66 3.90 -2.37
CA ALA A 30 -7.91 2.76 -2.90
C ALA A 30 -8.09 1.54 -1.98
N MET A 31 -8.58 0.42 -2.53
CA MET A 31 -8.72 -0.81 -1.75
C MET A 31 -7.36 -1.37 -1.32
N PHE A 32 -6.42 -1.48 -2.26
CA PHE A 32 -5.10 -2.05 -2.01
C PHE A 32 -4.01 -0.97 -2.03
N THR A 33 -2.94 -1.23 -1.28
CA THR A 33 -1.68 -0.50 -1.44
C THR A 33 -1.13 -0.75 -2.85
N CYS A 34 -0.61 0.28 -3.49
CA CYS A 34 0.02 0.15 -4.80
C CYS A 34 1.28 1.01 -4.88
N LEU A 35 2.30 0.47 -5.54
CA LEU A 35 3.55 1.15 -5.81
C LEU A 35 3.80 1.13 -7.31
N PRO A 36 4.47 2.17 -7.86
CA PRO A 36 4.99 2.13 -9.22
C PRO A 36 5.80 0.86 -9.45
N ARG A 37 5.47 0.14 -10.52
CA ARG A 37 6.12 -1.11 -10.91
C ARG A 37 7.65 -1.10 -10.77
N PRO A 38 8.40 -0.07 -11.24
CA PRO A 38 9.86 -0.05 -11.10
C PRO A 38 10.36 -0.12 -9.66
N GLN A 39 9.60 0.41 -8.68
CA GLN A 39 9.97 0.37 -7.27
C GLN A 39 9.86 -1.04 -6.69
N LEU A 40 8.81 -1.78 -7.07
CA LEU A 40 8.62 -3.17 -6.65
C LEU A 40 9.66 -4.09 -7.31
N GLU A 41 9.93 -3.89 -8.60
CA GLU A 41 10.95 -4.63 -9.34
C GLU A 41 12.35 -4.39 -8.75
N ALA A 42 12.67 -3.18 -8.30
CA ALA A 42 13.93 -2.87 -7.62
C ALA A 42 14.09 -3.58 -6.26
N LEU A 43 12.98 -3.93 -5.60
CA LEU A 43 12.94 -4.78 -4.41
C LEU A 43 13.02 -6.29 -4.74
N GLY A 44 13.20 -6.65 -6.02
CA GLY A 44 13.21 -8.03 -6.50
C GLY A 44 11.85 -8.70 -6.40
N LEU A 45 10.76 -7.93 -6.31
CA LEU A 45 9.40 -8.47 -6.30
C LEU A 45 8.94 -8.75 -7.73
N THR A 46 8.33 -9.91 -7.92
CA THR A 46 7.67 -10.29 -9.16
C THR A 46 6.17 -10.45 -8.94
N PRO A 47 5.33 -10.15 -9.95
CA PRO A 47 3.90 -10.39 -9.84
C PRO A 47 3.59 -11.88 -9.72
N THR A 48 2.63 -12.21 -8.85
CA THR A 48 2.21 -13.59 -8.57
C THR A 48 0.75 -13.84 -8.91
N TRP A 49 -0.07 -12.78 -9.01
CA TRP A 49 -1.43 -12.83 -9.55
C TRP A 49 -1.83 -11.49 -10.17
N ARG A 50 -3.08 -11.37 -10.62
CA ARG A 50 -3.65 -10.15 -11.19
C ARG A 50 -4.97 -9.81 -10.51
N VAL A 51 -5.27 -8.52 -10.41
CA VAL A 51 -6.46 -7.98 -9.74
C VAL A 51 -7.21 -7.08 -10.72
N PRO A 52 -8.50 -7.32 -10.99
CA PRO A 52 -9.31 -6.38 -11.75
C PRO A 52 -9.49 -5.10 -10.93
N VAL A 53 -9.27 -3.94 -11.54
CA VAL A 53 -9.35 -2.64 -10.89
C VAL A 53 -10.27 -1.70 -11.66
N THR A 54 -10.96 -0.85 -10.93
CA THR A 54 -11.68 0.30 -11.47
C THR A 54 -10.96 1.57 -11.01
N LEU A 55 -10.51 2.36 -11.97
CA LEU A 55 -9.78 3.59 -11.70
C LEU A 55 -10.73 4.73 -11.34
N ALA A 56 -10.20 5.82 -10.79
CA ALA A 56 -10.99 7.00 -10.40
C ALA A 56 -11.74 7.66 -11.58
N ASP A 57 -11.27 7.46 -12.81
CA ASP A 57 -11.92 7.94 -14.05
C ASP A 57 -12.95 6.94 -14.60
N GLY A 58 -13.23 5.84 -13.89
CA GLY A 58 -14.18 4.80 -14.28
C GLY A 58 -13.64 3.78 -15.28
N ARG A 59 -12.39 3.90 -15.74
CA ARG A 59 -11.79 2.87 -16.60
C ARG A 59 -11.57 1.59 -15.81
N HIS A 60 -11.81 0.47 -16.48
CA HIS A 60 -11.46 -0.86 -15.98
C HIS A 60 -10.09 -1.27 -16.53
N ASP A 61 -9.28 -1.85 -15.66
CA ASP A 61 -7.96 -2.37 -15.98
C ASP A 61 -7.71 -3.64 -15.16
N GLU A 62 -6.58 -4.29 -15.36
CA GLU A 62 -6.16 -5.44 -14.58
C GLU A 62 -4.71 -5.28 -14.16
N TRP A 63 -4.49 -5.07 -12.87
CA TRP A 63 -3.16 -4.77 -12.35
C TRP A 63 -2.51 -6.02 -11.78
N PRO A 64 -1.23 -6.30 -12.11
CA PRO A 64 -0.47 -7.36 -11.46
C PRO A 64 -0.30 -7.06 -9.97
N ALA A 65 -0.20 -8.10 -9.16
CA ALA A 65 -0.11 -7.99 -7.71
C ALA A 65 0.86 -9.02 -7.13
N THR A 66 1.38 -8.69 -5.94
CA THR A 66 2.26 -9.55 -5.15
C THR A 66 2.05 -9.27 -3.66
N GLU A 67 2.62 -10.11 -2.81
CA GLU A 67 2.68 -9.87 -1.37
C GLU A 67 3.97 -9.13 -1.01
N ILE A 68 3.87 -8.14 -0.13
CA ILE A 68 4.99 -7.38 0.42
C ILE A 68 5.02 -7.47 1.95
N LEU A 69 6.19 -7.23 2.54
CA LEU A 69 6.28 -6.79 3.93
C LEU A 69 6.14 -5.27 3.96
N LEU A 70 5.16 -4.77 4.70
CA LEU A 70 5.00 -3.35 4.97
C LEU A 70 5.32 -3.10 6.44
N THR A 71 6.07 -2.04 6.74
CA THR A 71 6.33 -1.60 8.12
C THR A 71 5.78 -0.19 8.33
N ILE A 72 4.85 -0.05 9.27
CA ILE A 72 4.26 1.22 9.69
C ILE A 72 4.41 1.31 11.21
N ASP A 73 4.94 2.42 11.71
CA ASP A 73 5.15 2.68 13.15
C ASP A 73 5.83 1.52 13.90
N GLY A 74 6.85 0.92 13.26
CA GLY A 74 7.64 -0.18 13.81
C GLY A 74 6.96 -1.55 13.81
N ARG A 75 5.71 -1.67 13.35
CA ARG A 75 5.02 -2.95 13.16
C ARG A 75 5.17 -3.41 11.73
N THR A 76 5.45 -4.69 11.51
CA THR A 76 5.60 -5.27 10.16
C THR A 76 4.52 -6.32 9.92
N LEU A 77 3.80 -6.22 8.81
CA LEU A 77 2.78 -7.19 8.38
C LEU A 77 2.91 -7.51 6.89
N HIS A 78 2.40 -8.68 6.50
CA HIS A 78 2.21 -9.03 5.09
C HIS A 78 0.97 -8.35 4.54
N THR A 79 1.08 -7.73 3.36
CA THR A 79 -0.06 -7.12 2.68
C THR A 79 0.03 -7.30 1.16
N THR A 80 -1.12 -7.21 0.50
CA THR A 80 -1.19 -7.22 -0.97
C THR A 80 -0.75 -5.85 -1.51
N CYS A 81 0.16 -5.85 -2.47
CA CYS A 81 0.57 -4.67 -3.22
C CYS A 81 0.35 -4.86 -4.72
N LEU A 82 -0.26 -3.87 -5.37
CA LEU A 82 -0.45 -3.84 -6.81
C LEU A 82 0.71 -3.10 -7.48
N PHE A 83 1.08 -3.57 -8.67
CA PHE A 83 2.05 -2.93 -9.56
C PHE A 83 1.36 -1.84 -10.37
N ALA A 84 1.36 -0.61 -9.85
CA ALA A 84 0.82 0.54 -10.54
C ALA A 84 1.69 0.90 -11.78
N PRO A 85 1.10 1.55 -12.80
CA PRO A 85 1.87 2.03 -13.96
C PRO A 85 3.06 2.91 -13.54
N PRO A 86 4.16 2.92 -14.30
CA PRO A 86 5.28 3.82 -14.05
C PRO A 86 4.83 5.29 -13.96
N GLY A 87 5.37 6.04 -12.99
CA GLY A 87 5.01 7.43 -12.74
C GLY A 87 3.72 7.64 -11.92
N SER A 88 3.02 6.55 -11.55
CA SER A 88 1.88 6.64 -10.62
C SER A 88 2.32 7.08 -9.21
N LEU A 89 1.38 7.57 -8.42
CA LEU A 89 1.60 7.78 -6.99
C LEU A 89 1.64 6.43 -6.27
N ALA A 90 2.49 6.33 -5.25
CA ALA A 90 2.44 5.21 -4.32
C ALA A 90 1.31 5.47 -3.31
N LEU A 91 0.36 4.54 -3.17
CA LEU A 91 -0.83 4.70 -2.35
C LEU A 91 -0.81 3.71 -1.19
N LEU A 92 -1.24 4.15 -0.01
CA LEU A 92 -1.60 3.30 1.12
C LEU A 92 -3.11 3.09 1.12
N GLY A 93 -3.55 1.87 0.80
CA GLY A 93 -4.95 1.52 0.64
C GLY A 93 -5.62 0.98 1.91
N ALA A 94 -6.94 0.83 1.84
CA ALA A 94 -7.80 0.40 2.94
C ALA A 94 -7.41 -0.96 3.54
N VAL A 95 -7.09 -1.97 2.71
CA VAL A 95 -6.70 -3.31 3.19
C VAL A 95 -5.48 -3.24 4.12
N SER A 96 -4.45 -2.47 3.75
CA SER A 96 -3.28 -2.32 4.60
C SER A 96 -3.63 -1.54 5.88
N LEU A 97 -4.42 -0.46 5.79
CA LEU A 97 -4.87 0.28 6.98
C LEU A 97 -5.63 -0.63 7.97
N GLU A 98 -6.54 -1.46 7.48
CA GLU A 98 -7.32 -2.38 8.30
C GLU A 98 -6.47 -3.49 8.91
N GLN A 99 -5.56 -4.10 8.15
CA GLN A 99 -4.61 -5.11 8.67
C GLN A 99 -3.77 -4.54 9.82
N PHE A 100 -3.39 -3.27 9.73
CA PHE A 100 -2.65 -2.58 10.77
C PHE A 100 -3.51 -2.09 11.94
N ALA A 101 -4.83 -2.20 11.86
CA ALA A 101 -5.77 -1.60 12.79
C ALA A 101 -5.55 -0.08 12.92
N LEU A 102 -5.42 0.62 11.79
CA LEU A 102 -5.21 2.06 11.71
C LEU A 102 -6.39 2.76 11.03
N ALA A 103 -6.68 3.97 11.50
CA ALA A 103 -7.63 4.90 10.90
C ALA A 103 -6.89 6.19 10.50
N VAL A 104 -7.51 6.97 9.60
CA VAL A 104 -6.97 8.22 9.10
C VAL A 104 -7.47 9.39 9.95
N ASP A 105 -6.56 10.20 10.48
CA ASP A 105 -6.86 11.53 11.00
C ASP A 105 -6.47 12.59 9.95
N PRO A 106 -7.44 13.09 9.16
CA PRO A 106 -7.15 14.04 8.07
C PRO A 106 -6.79 15.44 8.57
N LEU A 107 -7.17 15.80 9.80
CA LEU A 107 -6.89 17.11 10.39
C LEU A 107 -5.45 17.15 10.90
N ALA A 108 -5.05 16.14 11.67
CA ALA A 108 -3.69 15.99 12.17
C ALA A 108 -2.72 15.44 11.10
N ARG A 109 -3.24 14.95 9.96
CA ARG A 109 -2.48 14.36 8.86
C ARG A 109 -1.60 13.18 9.33
N THR A 110 -2.21 12.30 10.12
CA THR A 110 -1.54 11.11 10.67
C THR A 110 -2.46 9.90 10.63
N LEU A 111 -1.88 8.74 10.87
CA LEU A 111 -2.62 7.52 11.20
C LEU A 111 -2.78 7.43 12.72
N VAL A 112 -3.93 6.89 13.16
CA VAL A 112 -4.26 6.69 14.57
C VAL A 112 -4.77 5.26 14.79
N PRO A 113 -4.63 4.67 15.98
CA PRO A 113 -5.19 3.35 16.27
C PRO A 113 -6.70 3.31 16.02
N ALA A 114 -7.14 2.32 15.24
CA ALA A 114 -8.54 2.01 15.03
C ALA A 114 -9.01 0.92 16.01
N ARG A 115 -10.30 0.96 16.36
CA ARG A 115 -10.95 -0.19 17.00
C ARG A 115 -11.41 -1.14 15.90
N VAL A 116 -10.89 -2.36 15.92
CA VAL A 116 -11.31 -3.41 14.99
C VAL A 116 -12.58 -4.06 15.56
N PRO A 117 -13.75 -3.91 14.93
CA PRO A 117 -14.94 -4.61 15.37
C PRO A 117 -14.73 -6.12 15.17
N MET A 118 -15.04 -6.89 16.21
CA MET A 118 -15.16 -8.34 16.14
C MET A 118 -16.59 -8.70 16.53
N ALA A 119 -17.29 -9.37 15.62
CA ALA A 119 -18.66 -9.84 15.81
C ALA A 119 -18.68 -11.24 16.42
#